data_AF-A0A6J2W1V2-F1
#
_entry.id   AF-A0A6J2W1V2-F1
#
_cell.length_a   1.000
_cell.length_b   1.000
_cell.length_c   1.000
_cell.angle_alpha   90.00
_cell.angle_beta   90.00
_cell.angle_gamma   90.00
#
_symmetry.space_group_name_H-M   'P 1'
#
loop_
_entity.id
_entity.type
_entity.pdbx_description
1 polymer ?
#
loop_
_entity_poly.entity_id
_entity_poly.type
_entity_poly.pdbx_seq_one_letter_code
_entity_poly.pdbx_strand_id
1 'polypeptide(L)'
;MRSLVFLVLLGAAFAVEDDKIVGGYECERHSQPWQVSLNSGYHFCGGSLVNENWVVSAAHCYKSRVQVRLGEHNIALREGTEQFISSSRVIRHPNYDSWNINNDIMLIKLSTPVTFNEYVQPVALPTSCAPAGTMCRVSGWGNTMTDDSDKLQCLEIPILSDRDCDNSYPGMITDAMFCAGYLEGGKDSCQGDSGGPVVCNGELQGVVSWGYGCAEKGHPGVYAKVCLFNDWLTETMSSY
;
A
#
# COMPACT_ATOMS: atom_id res chain seq x y z
N MET A 1 -44.19 16.00 -50.47
CA MET A 1 -43.30 15.20 -49.59
C MET A 1 -43.18 15.95 -48.28
N ARG A 2 -43.64 15.34 -47.17
CA ARG A 2 -43.73 15.99 -45.85
C ARG A 2 -42.41 15.86 -45.11
N SER A 3 -41.94 16.98 -44.56
CA SER A 3 -40.77 17.11 -43.69
C SER A 3 -40.92 16.32 -42.38
N LEU A 4 -39.83 15.70 -41.93
CA LEU A 4 -39.60 15.36 -40.53
C LEU A 4 -38.11 15.58 -40.24
N VAL A 5 -37.79 16.64 -39.49
CA VAL A 5 -36.48 16.85 -38.88
C VAL A 5 -36.60 16.30 -37.46
N PHE A 6 -35.91 15.19 -37.20
CA PHE A 6 -35.73 14.68 -35.84
C PHE A 6 -34.57 15.43 -35.19
N LEU A 7 -34.87 16.32 -34.24
CA LEU A 7 -33.87 16.78 -33.27
C LEU A 7 -33.66 15.67 -32.25
N VAL A 8 -32.52 14.97 -32.34
CA VAL A 8 -32.03 14.11 -31.27
C VAL A 8 -31.15 14.97 -30.35
N LEU A 9 -31.72 15.40 -29.23
CA LEU A 9 -30.94 15.91 -28.10
C LEU A 9 -30.26 14.70 -27.43
N LEU A 10 -29.03 14.38 -27.85
CA LEU A 10 -28.15 13.56 -27.01
C LEU A 10 -27.78 14.42 -25.80
N GLY A 11 -28.45 14.19 -24.68
CA GLY A 11 -27.92 14.57 -23.38
C GLY A 11 -26.61 13.81 -23.19
N ALA A 12 -25.49 14.52 -23.22
CA ALA A 12 -24.22 13.99 -22.72
C ALA A 12 -24.41 13.78 -21.22
N ALA A 13 -24.66 12.53 -20.81
CA ALA A 13 -24.40 12.13 -19.45
C ALA A 13 -22.87 12.17 -19.30
N PHE A 14 -22.35 13.28 -18.79
CA PHE A 14 -21.00 13.31 -18.23
C PHE A 14 -21.05 12.42 -17.00
N ALA A 15 -20.66 11.15 -17.18
CA ALA A 15 -20.18 10.37 -16.05
C ALA A 15 -18.91 11.09 -15.60
N VAL A 16 -19.01 11.75 -14.44
CA VAL A 16 -17.87 12.39 -13.81
C VAL A 16 -16.85 11.29 -13.50
N GLU A 17 -15.65 11.52 -14.00
CA GLU A 17 -14.44 10.72 -13.83
C GLU A 17 -14.13 10.46 -12.37
N ASP A 18 -13.55 9.30 -12.09
CA ASP A 18 -12.57 9.17 -11.01
C ASP A 18 -11.75 7.88 -11.23
N ASP A 19 -10.44 7.89 -10.92
CA ASP A 19 -9.77 6.87 -10.10
C ASP A 19 -8.28 6.48 -10.41
N LYS A 20 -7.48 6.34 -9.34
CA LYS A 20 -6.02 6.07 -9.19
C LYS A 20 -5.78 5.22 -7.90
N ILE A 21 -4.78 4.33 -7.77
CA ILE A 21 -5.09 2.95 -7.29
C ILE A 21 -6.22 2.42 -8.18
N VAL A 22 -6.17 1.19 -8.70
CA VAL A 22 -7.23 0.84 -9.65
C VAL A 22 -8.57 0.96 -8.90
N GLY A 23 -9.47 1.84 -9.37
CA GLY A 23 -10.73 2.22 -8.70
C GLY A 23 -10.62 2.90 -7.32
N GLY A 24 -9.49 3.54 -6.98
CA GLY A 24 -9.27 4.35 -5.77
C GLY A 24 -9.25 5.85 -6.06
N TYR A 25 -9.05 6.69 -5.05
CA TYR A 25 -9.19 8.15 -5.15
C TYR A 25 -7.96 8.89 -4.61
N GLU A 26 -7.76 10.14 -5.01
CA GLU A 26 -6.69 10.98 -4.42
C GLU A 26 -6.93 11.11 -2.92
N CYS A 27 -5.96 10.66 -2.12
CA CYS A 27 -6.04 10.83 -0.68
C CYS A 27 -6.16 12.32 -0.35
N GLU A 28 -6.91 12.67 0.70
CA GLU A 28 -6.76 14.00 1.27
C GLU A 28 -5.29 14.21 1.65
N ARG A 29 -4.74 15.36 1.28
CA ARG A 29 -3.33 15.69 1.45
C ARG A 29 -2.90 15.44 2.90
N HIS A 30 -1.84 14.63 3.06
CA HIS A 30 -1.27 14.22 4.35
C HIS A 30 -2.21 13.45 5.30
N SER A 31 -3.36 12.97 4.82
CA SER A 31 -4.30 12.17 5.63
C SER A 31 -3.76 10.78 6.02
N GLN A 32 -2.70 10.30 5.35
CA GLN A 32 -2.00 9.05 5.65
C GLN A 32 -0.56 9.37 6.12
N PRO A 33 -0.37 10.00 7.30
CA PRO A 33 0.91 10.60 7.71
C PRO A 33 2.03 9.58 8.03
N TRP A 34 1.69 8.29 8.09
CA TRP A 34 2.64 7.18 8.21
C TRP A 34 3.17 6.69 6.86
N GLN A 35 2.54 7.06 5.75
CA GLN A 35 2.96 6.65 4.42
C GLN A 35 4.36 7.20 4.13
N VAL A 36 5.24 6.33 3.64
CA VAL A 36 6.55 6.76 3.14
C VAL A 36 6.77 6.27 1.72
N SER A 37 7.57 7.04 0.97
CA SER A 37 8.10 6.66 -0.34
C SER A 37 9.54 6.16 -0.17
N LEU A 38 9.80 4.93 -0.63
CA LEU A 38 11.16 4.41 -0.73
C LEU A 38 11.75 4.84 -2.07
N ASN A 39 12.83 5.60 -1.98
CA ASN A 39 13.46 6.22 -3.14
C ASN A 39 14.92 5.76 -3.31
N SER A 40 15.28 5.42 -4.54
CA SER A 40 16.65 5.09 -4.95
C SER A 40 16.98 5.75 -6.29
N GLY A 41 16.76 7.07 -6.37
CA GLY A 41 16.80 7.86 -7.59
C GLY A 41 15.41 8.07 -8.20
N TYR A 42 14.48 7.18 -7.91
CA TYR A 42 13.06 7.25 -8.22
C TYR A 42 12.27 6.49 -7.14
N HIS A 43 10.96 6.75 -7.03
CA HIS A 43 10.06 5.99 -6.17
C HIS A 43 9.92 4.56 -6.72
N PHE A 44 10.13 3.55 -5.88
CA PHE A 44 10.03 2.15 -6.32
C PHE A 44 9.17 1.26 -5.42
N CYS A 45 8.92 1.68 -4.18
CA CYS A 45 8.06 0.99 -3.22
C CYS A 45 7.52 1.99 -2.19
N GLY A 46 6.44 1.63 -1.52
CA GLY A 46 5.95 2.26 -0.31
C GLY A 46 6.58 1.70 0.98
N GLY A 47 6.13 2.26 2.09
CA GLY A 47 6.44 1.81 3.44
C GLY A 47 5.51 2.47 4.46
N SER A 48 5.59 2.02 5.70
CA SER A 48 4.81 2.53 6.83
C SER A 48 5.74 2.90 7.97
N LEU A 49 5.71 4.16 8.41
CA LEU A 49 6.40 4.61 9.61
C LEU A 49 5.71 4.03 10.85
N VAL A 50 6.45 3.30 11.70
CA VAL A 50 5.89 2.64 12.90
C VAL A 50 6.40 3.24 14.21
N ASN A 51 7.49 4.00 14.16
CA ASN A 51 7.97 4.88 15.23
C ASN A 51 8.98 5.88 14.65
N GLU A 52 9.66 6.67 15.48
CA GLU A 52 10.52 7.76 15.03
C GLU A 52 11.77 7.28 14.27
N ASN A 53 12.16 6.01 14.39
CA ASN A 53 13.38 5.44 13.83
C ASN A 53 13.13 4.34 12.78
N TRP A 54 11.91 3.82 12.66
CA TRP A 54 11.65 2.56 11.97
C TRP A 54 10.49 2.65 10.99
N VAL A 55 10.71 2.05 9.82
CA VAL A 55 9.72 1.87 8.76
C VAL A 55 9.56 0.37 8.50
N VAL A 56 8.31 -0.08 8.36
CA VAL A 56 7.94 -1.40 7.83
C VAL A 56 7.68 -1.31 6.33
N SER A 57 8.17 -2.27 5.56
CA SER A 57 7.93 -2.39 4.11
C SER A 57 7.98 -3.87 3.71
N ALA A 58 7.88 -4.18 2.42
CA ALA A 58 7.96 -5.54 1.89
C ALA A 58 9.42 -6.00 1.73
N ALA A 59 9.71 -7.28 1.95
CA ALA A 59 11.05 -7.83 1.81
C ALA A 59 11.54 -7.81 0.36
N HIS A 60 10.64 -7.99 -0.61
CA HIS A 60 10.98 -7.91 -2.04
C HIS A 60 11.40 -6.50 -2.49
N CYS A 61 11.07 -5.46 -1.71
CA CYS A 61 11.54 -4.08 -1.93
C CYS A 61 12.98 -3.83 -1.47
N TYR A 62 13.70 -4.85 -1.01
CA TYR A 62 15.05 -4.70 -0.47
C TYR A 62 16.04 -4.06 -1.47
N LYS A 63 16.71 -3.00 -0.99
CA LYS A 63 17.95 -2.47 -1.54
C LYS A 63 18.92 -2.22 -0.39
N SER A 64 20.24 -2.29 -0.65
CA SER A 64 21.26 -2.12 0.39
C SER A 64 21.25 -0.74 1.04
N ARG A 65 20.77 0.29 0.33
CA ARG A 65 20.55 1.64 0.82
C ARG A 65 19.35 2.25 0.13
N VAL A 66 18.51 2.92 0.90
CA VAL A 66 17.32 3.64 0.41
C VAL A 66 17.26 5.02 1.06
N GLN A 67 16.70 6.00 0.35
CA GLN A 67 16.22 7.23 0.95
C GLN A 67 14.74 7.05 1.26
N VAL A 68 14.37 7.18 2.52
CA VAL A 68 12.99 7.21 2.97
C VAL A 68 12.51 8.65 2.90
N ARG A 69 11.42 8.89 2.16
CA ARG A 69 10.77 10.20 2.05
C ARG A 69 9.44 10.16 2.79
N LEU A 70 9.29 11.03 3.78
CA LEU A 70 8.11 11.15 4.63
C LEU A 70 7.45 12.51 4.42
N GLY A 71 6.15 12.63 4.76
CA GLY A 71 5.41 13.89 4.61
C GLY A 71 5.14 14.28 3.16
N GLU A 72 5.26 13.33 2.24
CA GLU A 72 4.97 13.50 0.81
C GLU A 72 3.46 13.46 0.56
N HIS A 73 2.97 14.29 -0.38
CA HIS A 73 1.69 14.04 -1.07
C HIS A 73 1.94 13.89 -2.56
N ASN A 74 2.60 14.87 -3.19
CA ASN A 74 3.06 14.79 -4.57
C ASN A 74 4.57 14.51 -4.65
N ILE A 75 4.96 13.28 -5.01
CA ILE A 75 6.36 12.82 -5.02
C ILE A 75 7.23 13.44 -6.14
N ALA A 76 6.62 14.15 -7.09
CA ALA A 76 7.31 14.88 -8.15
C ALA A 76 7.60 16.35 -7.78
N LEU A 77 6.97 16.87 -6.72
CA LEU A 77 7.11 18.25 -6.27
C LEU A 77 7.75 18.32 -4.88
N ARG A 78 8.20 19.52 -4.52
CA ARG A 78 8.62 19.83 -3.15
C ARG A 78 7.63 20.83 -2.57
N GLU A 79 6.81 20.35 -1.67
CA GLU A 79 5.67 20.99 -1.03
C GLU A 79 6.08 21.62 0.32
N GLY A 80 7.25 21.26 0.86
CA GLY A 80 7.83 21.87 2.07
C GLY A 80 7.48 21.13 3.36
N THR A 81 6.74 20.03 3.26
CA THR A 81 6.34 19.15 4.36
C THR A 81 7.28 17.96 4.55
N GLU A 82 8.21 17.75 3.61
CA GLU A 82 8.94 16.50 3.49
C GLU A 82 10.13 16.38 4.43
N GLN A 83 10.38 15.14 4.87
CA GLN A 83 11.62 14.74 5.53
C GLN A 83 12.28 13.63 4.71
N PHE A 84 13.49 13.88 4.23
CA PHE A 84 14.26 12.90 3.45
C PHE A 84 15.39 12.34 4.30
N ILE A 85 15.28 11.07 4.67
CA ILE A 85 16.20 10.41 5.61
C ILE A 85 16.77 9.16 4.97
N SER A 86 18.09 8.98 5.04
CA SER A 86 18.72 7.75 4.54
C SER A 86 18.46 6.57 5.47
N SER A 87 18.39 5.37 4.93
CA SER A 87 18.44 4.15 5.74
C SER A 87 19.84 3.99 6.35
N SER A 88 19.91 3.70 7.66
CA SER A 88 21.11 3.18 8.29
C SER A 88 21.19 1.66 8.17
N ARG A 89 20.05 0.96 8.22
CA ARG A 89 19.95 -0.50 8.09
C ARG A 89 18.67 -0.90 7.34
N VAL A 90 18.74 -1.99 6.61
CA VAL A 90 17.61 -2.58 5.87
C VAL A 90 17.63 -4.08 6.13
N ILE A 91 16.57 -4.60 6.77
CA ILE A 91 16.53 -5.92 7.39
C ILE A 91 15.29 -6.66 6.89
N ARG A 92 15.47 -7.60 5.97
CA ARG A 92 14.40 -8.53 5.58
C ARG A 92 14.10 -9.51 6.71
N HIS A 93 12.87 -9.98 6.78
CA HIS A 93 12.53 -11.12 7.63
C HIS A 93 13.48 -12.30 7.32
N PRO A 94 14.03 -13.00 8.32
CA PRO A 94 15.03 -14.05 8.12
C PRO A 94 14.49 -15.24 7.30
N ASN A 95 13.18 -15.46 7.34
CA ASN A 95 12.50 -16.53 6.60
C ASN A 95 11.80 -16.04 5.32
N TYR A 96 12.16 -14.86 4.80
CA TYR A 96 11.65 -14.42 3.49
C TYR A 96 12.07 -15.40 2.39
N ASP A 97 11.09 -15.88 1.62
CA ASP A 97 11.30 -16.78 0.49
C ASP A 97 10.87 -16.09 -0.80
N SER A 98 11.84 -15.77 -1.66
CA SER A 98 11.58 -15.08 -2.93
C SER A 98 10.92 -15.96 -3.99
N TRP A 99 10.83 -17.28 -3.79
CA TRP A 99 10.19 -18.18 -4.76
C TRP A 99 8.66 -18.10 -4.68
N ASN A 100 8.11 -18.04 -3.48
CA ASN A 100 6.67 -17.98 -3.20
C ASN A 100 6.23 -16.66 -2.54
N ILE A 101 7.15 -15.73 -2.32
CA ILE A 101 6.92 -14.42 -1.67
C ILE A 101 6.39 -14.58 -0.23
N ASN A 102 6.72 -15.69 0.44
CA ASN A 102 6.36 -15.90 1.84
C ASN A 102 7.23 -15.06 2.79
N ASN A 103 6.65 -14.65 3.92
CA ASN A 103 7.26 -13.76 4.92
C ASN A 103 7.81 -12.46 4.31
N ASP A 104 7.04 -11.87 3.40
CA ASP A 104 7.41 -10.67 2.65
C ASP A 104 7.28 -9.38 3.48
N ILE A 105 8.10 -9.28 4.52
CA ILE A 105 8.15 -8.14 5.42
C ILE A 105 9.61 -7.76 5.74
N MET A 106 9.84 -6.46 5.90
CA MET A 106 11.16 -5.87 6.11
C MET A 106 11.06 -4.66 7.05
N LEU A 107 12.11 -4.47 7.85
CA LEU A 107 12.34 -3.26 8.63
C LEU A 107 13.45 -2.41 8.01
N ILE A 108 13.24 -1.10 7.98
CA ILE A 108 14.24 -0.11 7.61
C ILE A 108 14.48 0.77 8.84
N LYS A 109 15.72 0.79 9.33
CA LYS A 109 16.16 1.75 10.36
C LYS A 109 16.60 3.03 9.67
N LEU A 110 16.08 4.17 10.13
CA LEU A 110 16.47 5.50 9.67
C LEU A 110 17.85 5.87 10.22
N SER A 111 18.59 6.72 9.51
CA SER A 111 19.89 7.24 9.96
C SER A 111 19.78 8.27 11.08
N THR A 112 18.64 8.95 11.14
CA THR A 112 18.27 9.95 12.14
C THR A 112 16.78 9.79 12.42
N PRO A 113 16.33 10.05 13.66
CA PRO A 113 14.90 10.01 13.96
C PRO A 113 14.15 11.07 13.15
N VAL A 114 12.89 10.78 12.81
CA VAL A 114 12.00 11.77 12.21
C VAL A 114 11.57 12.81 13.24
N THR A 115 11.18 13.99 12.77
CA THR A 115 10.46 14.97 13.57
C THR A 115 8.96 14.75 13.38
N PHE A 116 8.26 14.28 14.40
CA PHE A 116 6.81 14.15 14.32
C PHE A 116 6.12 15.51 14.25
N ASN A 117 5.13 15.61 13.36
CA ASN A 117 4.31 16.80 13.15
C ASN A 117 2.98 16.39 12.48
N GLU A 118 2.16 17.34 12.03
CA GLU A 118 0.87 17.05 11.38
C GLU A 118 0.98 16.24 10.06
N TYR A 119 2.16 16.20 9.42
CA TYR A 119 2.40 15.48 8.16
C TYR A 119 3.12 14.14 8.33
N VAL A 120 3.76 13.93 9.48
CA VAL A 120 4.58 12.75 9.78
C VAL A 120 4.20 12.21 11.16
N GLN A 121 3.49 11.09 11.18
CA GLN A 121 3.06 10.37 12.37
C GLN A 121 3.18 8.86 12.15
N PRO A 122 3.47 8.06 13.18
CA PRO A 122 3.53 6.62 13.04
C PRO A 122 2.13 6.00 12.98
N VAL A 123 2.03 4.82 12.35
CA VAL A 123 0.87 3.92 12.48
C VAL A 123 1.16 2.87 13.55
N ALA A 124 0.14 2.49 14.32
CA ALA A 124 0.27 1.46 15.34
C ALA A 124 0.48 0.07 14.71
N LEU A 125 1.32 -0.75 15.35
CA LEU A 125 1.36 -2.18 15.07
C LEU A 125 0.07 -2.84 15.60
N PRO A 126 -0.41 -3.91 14.94
CA PRO A 126 -1.68 -4.52 15.28
C PRO A 126 -1.59 -5.30 16.59
N THR A 127 -2.53 -5.11 17.50
CA THR A 127 -2.61 -5.89 18.75
C THR A 127 -3.17 -7.30 18.55
N SER A 128 -3.94 -7.49 17.47
CA SER A 128 -4.49 -8.78 17.05
C SER A 128 -4.74 -8.77 15.53
N CYS A 129 -4.96 -9.95 14.95
CA CYS A 129 -5.29 -10.04 13.52
C CYS A 129 -6.73 -9.57 13.27
N ALA A 130 -6.91 -8.66 12.31
CA ALA A 130 -8.24 -8.24 11.87
C ALA A 130 -8.98 -9.40 11.15
N PRO A 131 -10.27 -9.64 11.47
CA PRO A 131 -11.03 -10.70 10.83
C PRO A 131 -11.46 -10.35 9.41
N ALA A 132 -11.83 -11.36 8.62
CA ALA A 132 -12.46 -11.17 7.31
C ALA A 132 -13.70 -10.27 7.40
N GLY A 133 -13.92 -9.46 6.37
CA GLY A 133 -14.95 -8.43 6.30
C GLY A 133 -14.57 -7.09 6.93
N THR A 134 -13.44 -7.00 7.63
CA THR A 134 -12.93 -5.72 8.15
C THR A 134 -12.58 -4.80 6.98
N MET A 135 -13.13 -3.59 6.98
CA MET A 135 -12.76 -2.55 6.03
C MET A 135 -11.43 -1.92 6.42
N CYS A 136 -10.56 -1.78 5.43
CA CYS A 136 -9.22 -1.26 5.57
C CYS A 136 -8.92 -0.28 4.45
N ARG A 137 -7.95 0.58 4.67
CA ARG A 137 -7.42 1.50 3.68
C ARG A 137 -6.05 1.04 3.20
N VAL A 138 -5.89 0.92 1.89
CA VAL A 138 -4.59 0.80 1.23
C VAL A 138 -4.24 2.13 0.57
N SER A 139 -2.95 2.48 0.56
CA SER A 139 -2.48 3.71 -0.08
C SER A 139 -1.11 3.56 -0.74
N GLY A 140 -0.87 4.35 -1.80
CA GLY A 140 0.40 4.33 -2.51
C GLY A 140 0.47 5.25 -3.74
N TRP A 141 1.62 5.21 -4.42
CA TRP A 141 1.93 5.93 -5.66
C TRP A 141 2.21 4.95 -6.82
N GLY A 142 1.67 3.73 -6.70
CA GLY A 142 1.78 2.71 -7.74
C GLY A 142 1.02 3.08 -9.01
N ASN A 143 1.25 2.25 -10.03
CA ASN A 143 0.69 2.42 -11.36
C ASN A 143 -0.84 2.48 -11.33
N THR A 144 -1.39 3.53 -11.94
CA THR A 144 -2.83 3.81 -12.01
C THR A 144 -3.43 3.42 -13.36
N MET A 145 -2.60 2.93 -14.30
CA MET A 145 -2.95 2.73 -15.71
C MET A 145 -3.41 4.04 -16.41
N THR A 146 -3.13 5.21 -15.83
CA THR A 146 -3.44 6.57 -16.31
C THR A 146 -2.32 7.57 -15.92
N ASP A 147 -2.41 8.84 -16.33
CA ASP A 147 -1.26 9.77 -16.41
C ASP A 147 -0.85 10.52 -15.11
N ASP A 148 -1.49 10.34 -13.95
CA ASP A 148 -1.22 11.17 -12.73
C ASP A 148 -0.91 10.35 -11.46
N SER A 149 0.15 9.53 -11.53
CA SER A 149 0.67 8.68 -10.43
C SER A 149 1.50 9.44 -9.38
N ASP A 150 1.66 10.77 -9.52
CA ASP A 150 2.56 11.53 -8.67
C ASP A 150 1.95 11.88 -7.31
N LYS A 151 0.62 11.90 -7.19
CA LYS A 151 -0.07 12.20 -5.93
C LYS A 151 -0.47 10.92 -5.20
N LEU A 152 -0.53 10.96 -3.86
CA LEU A 152 -0.88 9.78 -3.07
C LEU A 152 -2.33 9.36 -3.28
N GLN A 153 -2.54 8.05 -3.43
CA GLN A 153 -3.82 7.43 -3.73
C GLN A 153 -4.29 6.53 -2.61
N CYS A 154 -5.60 6.45 -2.43
CA CYS A 154 -6.28 5.75 -1.36
C CYS A 154 -7.36 4.83 -1.93
N LEU A 155 -7.53 3.65 -1.34
CA LEU A 155 -8.63 2.75 -1.65
C LEU A 155 -9.12 2.04 -0.38
N GLU A 156 -10.43 1.96 -0.24
CA GLU A 156 -11.07 1.16 0.80
C GLU A 156 -11.29 -0.27 0.30
N ILE A 157 -10.72 -1.24 0.99
CA ILE A 157 -10.78 -2.67 0.67
C ILE A 157 -11.22 -3.49 1.90
N PRO A 158 -12.12 -4.48 1.73
CA PRO A 158 -12.39 -5.44 2.79
C PRO A 158 -11.32 -6.53 2.81
N ILE A 159 -10.97 -7.03 4.00
CA ILE A 159 -10.25 -8.31 4.14
C ILE A 159 -11.17 -9.43 3.66
N LEU A 160 -10.68 -10.30 2.78
CA LEU A 160 -11.42 -11.45 2.28
C LEU A 160 -11.27 -12.65 3.21
N SER A 161 -12.17 -13.63 3.10
CA SER A 161 -12.04 -14.88 3.84
C SER A 161 -10.85 -15.68 3.32
N ASP A 162 -10.18 -16.45 4.20
CA ASP A 162 -9.09 -17.34 3.79
C ASP A 162 -9.54 -18.29 2.67
N ARG A 163 -10.78 -18.78 2.74
CA ARG A 163 -11.39 -19.62 1.69
C ARG A 163 -11.44 -18.93 0.33
N ASP A 164 -11.84 -17.65 0.30
CA ASP A 164 -11.92 -16.92 -0.97
C ASP A 164 -10.52 -16.60 -1.50
N CYS A 165 -9.58 -16.30 -0.61
CA CYS A 165 -8.17 -16.10 -0.96
C CYS A 165 -7.54 -17.38 -1.56
N ASP A 166 -7.75 -18.54 -0.92
CA ASP A 166 -7.30 -19.85 -1.41
C ASP A 166 -7.98 -20.24 -2.72
N ASN A 167 -9.26 -19.93 -2.90
CA ASN A 167 -9.97 -20.20 -4.15
C ASN A 167 -9.43 -19.35 -5.31
N SER A 168 -9.02 -18.10 -5.02
CA SER A 168 -8.38 -17.21 -5.99
C SER A 168 -6.95 -17.63 -6.33
N TYR A 169 -6.22 -18.21 -5.37
CA TYR A 169 -4.82 -18.62 -5.53
C TYR A 169 -4.53 -20.03 -4.97
N PRO A 170 -5.04 -21.10 -5.62
CA PRO A 170 -4.97 -22.45 -5.06
C PRO A 170 -3.54 -22.93 -4.77
N GLY A 171 -3.25 -23.18 -3.49
CA GLY A 171 -1.96 -23.70 -3.02
C GLY A 171 -0.83 -22.67 -2.95
N MET A 172 -1.13 -21.38 -3.09
CA MET A 172 -0.13 -20.30 -3.06
C MET A 172 -0.21 -19.42 -1.80
N ILE A 173 -1.37 -19.39 -1.13
CA ILE A 173 -1.57 -18.60 0.08
C ILE A 173 -0.99 -19.36 1.28
N THR A 174 -0.25 -18.65 2.11
CA THR A 174 0.33 -19.15 3.36
C THR A 174 -0.29 -18.45 4.56
N ASP A 175 -0.05 -18.95 5.78
CA ASP A 175 -0.57 -18.32 7.00
C ASP A 175 -0.12 -16.85 7.15
N ALA A 176 1.09 -16.54 6.64
CA ALA A 176 1.70 -15.21 6.62
C ALA A 176 1.09 -14.25 5.59
N MET A 177 0.05 -14.67 4.86
CA MET A 177 -0.62 -13.89 3.82
C MET A 177 -2.11 -13.74 4.11
N PHE A 178 -2.72 -12.70 3.56
CA PHE A 178 -4.17 -12.60 3.42
C PHE A 178 -4.52 -11.86 2.12
N CYS A 179 -5.73 -12.05 1.63
CA CYS A 179 -6.26 -11.28 0.51
C CYS A 179 -7.16 -10.15 1.01
N ALA A 180 -7.14 -9.03 0.31
CA ALA A 180 -8.09 -7.94 0.51
C ALA A 180 -8.42 -7.28 -0.83
N GLY A 181 -9.66 -6.79 -0.95
CA GLY A 181 -10.14 -6.18 -2.19
C GLY A 181 -11.47 -6.77 -2.64
N TYR A 182 -11.71 -6.74 -3.95
CA TYR A 182 -13.01 -7.03 -4.56
C TYR A 182 -12.86 -8.13 -5.61
N LEU A 183 -13.54 -9.26 -5.43
CA LEU A 183 -13.44 -10.40 -6.35
C LEU A 183 -14.01 -10.11 -7.74
N GLU A 184 -14.89 -9.11 -7.86
CA GLU A 184 -15.39 -8.60 -9.13
C GLU A 184 -14.31 -7.91 -9.97
N GLY A 185 -13.17 -7.54 -9.37
CA GLY A 185 -12.11 -6.75 -10.01
C GLY A 185 -12.43 -5.26 -10.03
N GLY A 186 -11.67 -4.50 -10.82
CA GLY A 186 -11.81 -3.05 -10.95
C GLY A 186 -11.28 -2.23 -9.77
N LYS A 187 -10.96 -2.86 -8.62
CA LYS A 187 -10.42 -2.20 -7.44
C LYS A 187 -9.26 -2.96 -6.80
N ASP A 188 -8.03 -2.43 -6.88
CA ASP A 188 -6.84 -3.10 -6.35
C ASP A 188 -5.59 -2.19 -6.27
N SER A 189 -4.66 -2.55 -5.38
CA SER A 189 -3.27 -2.08 -5.42
C SER A 189 -2.53 -2.60 -6.66
N CYS A 190 -1.45 -1.93 -7.07
CA CYS A 190 -0.72 -2.29 -8.28
C CYS A 190 0.80 -2.07 -8.17
N GLN A 191 1.53 -2.25 -9.28
CA GLN A 191 2.99 -2.13 -9.28
C GLN A 191 3.44 -0.74 -8.80
N GLY A 192 4.29 -0.71 -7.77
CA GLY A 192 4.75 0.51 -7.10
C GLY A 192 4.08 0.75 -5.74
N ASP A 193 2.91 0.15 -5.48
CA ASP A 193 2.29 0.18 -4.15
C ASP A 193 2.95 -0.79 -3.16
N SER A 194 3.72 -1.76 -3.66
CA SER A 194 4.50 -2.72 -2.89
C SER A 194 5.18 -2.11 -1.68
N GLY A 195 5.06 -2.77 -0.51
CA GLY A 195 5.57 -2.27 0.75
C GLY A 195 4.69 -1.22 1.45
N GLY A 196 3.71 -0.65 0.76
CA GLY A 196 2.73 0.28 1.32
C GLY A 196 1.82 -0.35 2.39
N PRO A 197 1.11 0.49 3.15
CA PRO A 197 0.26 0.06 4.25
C PRO A 197 -1.08 -0.53 3.79
N VAL A 198 -1.58 -1.49 4.56
CA VAL A 198 -3.03 -1.73 4.73
C VAL A 198 -3.38 -1.44 6.18
N VAL A 199 -4.11 -0.35 6.41
CA VAL A 199 -4.51 0.12 7.74
C VAL A 199 -5.97 -0.20 7.99
N CYS A 200 -6.25 -0.91 9.08
CA CYS A 200 -7.61 -1.21 9.52
C CYS A 200 -7.79 -0.67 10.94
N ASN A 201 -8.80 0.17 11.17
CA ASN A 201 -9.08 0.74 12.50
C ASN A 201 -7.86 1.41 13.18
N GLY A 202 -6.96 2.00 12.40
CA GLY A 202 -5.75 2.68 12.90
C GLY A 202 -4.54 1.77 13.17
N GLU A 203 -4.64 0.47 12.89
CA GLU A 203 -3.55 -0.49 13.01
C GLU A 203 -3.06 -0.97 11.63
N LEU A 204 -1.74 -1.14 11.47
CA LEU A 204 -1.13 -1.68 10.26
C LEU A 204 -1.33 -3.20 10.20
N GLN A 205 -2.38 -3.65 9.52
CA GLN A 205 -2.72 -5.07 9.41
C GLN A 205 -2.01 -5.77 8.24
N GLY A 206 -1.65 -5.01 7.20
CA GLY A 206 -1.02 -5.56 6.01
C GLY A 206 0.08 -4.71 5.41
N VAL A 207 0.91 -5.38 4.61
CA VAL A 207 1.89 -4.77 3.72
C VAL A 207 1.58 -5.24 2.29
N VAL A 208 1.47 -4.31 1.34
CA VAL A 208 1.25 -4.64 -0.09
C VAL A 208 2.38 -5.55 -0.57
N SER A 209 2.03 -6.73 -1.09
CA SER A 209 3.01 -7.77 -1.41
C SER A 209 2.95 -8.20 -2.88
N TRP A 210 1.89 -8.88 -3.31
CA TRP A 210 1.78 -9.39 -4.69
C TRP A 210 0.34 -9.60 -5.14
N GLY A 211 0.17 -9.91 -6.42
CA GLY A 211 -1.12 -10.25 -7.06
C GLY A 211 -0.90 -10.76 -8.49
N TYR A 212 -1.93 -11.33 -9.09
CA TYR A 212 -1.94 -11.64 -10.53
C TYR A 212 -2.59 -10.48 -11.27
N GLY A 213 -1.79 -9.77 -12.06
CA GLY A 213 -2.23 -8.51 -12.65
C GLY A 213 -2.54 -7.47 -11.58
N CYS A 214 -3.43 -6.53 -11.92
CA CYS A 214 -4.01 -5.59 -10.96
C CYS A 214 -5.50 -5.45 -11.26
N ALA A 215 -6.34 -5.56 -10.25
CA ALA A 215 -7.79 -5.40 -10.35
C ALA A 215 -8.47 -6.34 -11.37
N GLU A 216 -7.87 -7.51 -11.57
CA GLU A 216 -8.44 -8.57 -12.40
C GLU A 216 -9.53 -9.32 -11.63
N LYS A 217 -10.61 -9.68 -12.32
CA LYS A 217 -11.71 -10.42 -11.73
C LYS A 217 -11.20 -11.78 -11.20
N GLY A 218 -11.48 -12.06 -9.93
CA GLY A 218 -11.07 -13.28 -9.25
C GLY A 218 -9.63 -13.28 -8.73
N HIS A 219 -8.88 -12.18 -8.90
CA HIS A 219 -7.48 -12.04 -8.49
C HIS A 219 -7.30 -10.83 -7.57
N PRO A 220 -7.75 -10.91 -6.30
CA PRO A 220 -7.57 -9.82 -5.34
C PRO A 220 -6.11 -9.68 -4.91
N GLY A 221 -5.67 -8.49 -4.50
CA GLY A 221 -4.35 -8.29 -3.94
C GLY A 221 -4.06 -9.18 -2.72
N VAL A 222 -2.80 -9.62 -2.62
CA VAL A 222 -2.25 -10.42 -1.51
C VAL A 222 -1.27 -9.57 -0.71
N TYR A 223 -1.42 -9.64 0.62
CA TYR A 223 -0.72 -8.79 1.57
C TYR A 223 -0.03 -9.63 2.64
N ALA A 224 1.14 -9.19 3.10
CA ALA A 224 1.79 -9.82 4.25
C ALA A 224 1.00 -9.54 5.54
N LYS A 225 0.70 -10.56 6.32
CA LYS A 225 -0.17 -10.52 7.52
C LYS A 225 0.60 -10.04 8.76
N VAL A 226 0.60 -8.72 9.00
CA VAL A 226 1.50 -8.05 9.96
C VAL A 226 1.36 -8.56 11.40
N CYS A 227 0.14 -8.92 11.82
CA CYS A 227 -0.11 -9.44 13.17
C CYS A 227 0.70 -10.70 13.52
N LEU A 228 1.16 -11.48 12.53
CA LEU A 228 2.01 -12.66 12.74
C LEU A 228 3.49 -12.33 12.91
N PHE A 229 3.89 -11.07 12.74
CA PHE A 229 5.28 -10.63 12.79
C PHE A 229 5.61 -9.74 14.00
N ASN A 230 4.67 -9.51 14.92
CA ASN A 230 4.86 -8.59 16.04
C ASN A 230 6.09 -8.92 16.90
N ASP A 231 6.32 -10.20 17.23
CA ASP A 231 7.48 -10.62 18.02
C ASP A 231 8.78 -10.26 17.28
N TRP A 232 8.89 -10.65 16.00
CA TRP A 232 10.05 -10.33 15.19
C TRP A 232 10.27 -8.82 15.02
N LEU A 233 9.20 -8.06 14.77
CA LEU A 233 9.25 -6.60 14.60
C LEU A 233 9.77 -5.93 15.87
N THR A 234 9.19 -6.27 17.03
CA THR A 234 9.55 -5.65 18.32
C THR A 234 10.96 -6.05 18.78
N GLU A 235 11.32 -7.33 18.68
CA GLU A 235 12.66 -7.82 18.99
C GLU A 235 13.72 -7.16 18.11
N THR A 236 13.48 -7.09 16.80
CA THR A 236 14.41 -6.46 15.85
C THR A 236 14.56 -4.96 16.12
N MET A 237 13.47 -4.24 16.36
CA MET A 237 13.53 -2.80 16.66
C MET A 237 14.25 -2.49 17.98
N SER A 238 14.20 -3.39 18.96
CA SER A 238 14.89 -3.25 20.25
C SER A 238 16.37 -3.63 20.21
N SER A 239 16.74 -4.54 19.30
CA SER A 239 18.11 -5.07 19.20
C SER A 239 19.08 -4.14 18.48
N TYR A 240 18.57 -3.12 17.80
CA TYR A 240 19.35 -2.32 16.85
C TYR A 240 19.13 -0.84 17.00
#